data_AF-A0A3A0AXJ5-F1
#
_entry.id   AF-A0A3A0AXJ5-F1
#
_cell.length_a   1.000
_cell.length_b   1.000
_cell.length_c   1.000
_cell.angle_alpha   90.00
_cell.angle_beta   90.00
_cell.angle_gamma   90.00
#
_symmetry.space_group_name_H-M   'P 1'
#
loop_
_entity.id
_entity.type
_entity.pdbx_description
1 polymer ?
#
loop_
_entity_poly.entity_id
_entity_poly.type
_entity_poly.pdbx_seq_one_letter_code
_entity_poly.pdbx_strand_id
1 'polypeptide(L)' 'GAPLARAEGQIAINAVVQRFPGLRLAVDDDQLAWQANDVFRGLRSLPVAIE' A
#
# COMPACT_ATOMS: atom_id res chain seq x y z
N GLY A 1 -0.72 18.52 9.53
CA GLY A 1 -0.90 17.20 8.87
C GLY A 1 0.32 16.79 8.07
N ALA A 2 0.77 17.59 7.09
CA ALA A 2 1.79 17.16 6.13
C ALA A 2 3.12 16.62 6.73
N PRO A 3 3.70 17.19 7.80
CA PRO A 3 4.90 16.61 8.41
C PRO A 3 4.65 15.24 9.05
N LEU A 4 3.52 15.07 9.73
CA LEU A 4 3.12 13.81 10.35
C LEU A 4 2.85 12.74 9.30
N ALA A 5 2.09 13.06 8.25
CA ALA A 5 1.83 12.14 7.15
C ALA A 5 3.12 11.66 6.47
N ARG A 6 4.13 12.54 6.35
CA ARG A 6 5.47 12.14 5.85
C ARG A 6 6.15 11.17 6.80
N ALA A 7 6.12 11.44 8.11
CA ALA A 7 6.72 10.55 9.11
C ALA A 7 6.04 9.17 9.11
N GLU A 8 4.70 9.14 9.10
CA GLU A 8 3.92 7.90 9.03
C GLU A 8 4.23 7.10 7.77
N GLY A 9 4.24 7.74 6.59
CA GLY A 9 4.58 7.08 5.34
C GLY A 9 6.01 6.51 5.35
N GLN A 10 6.98 7.26 5.87
CA GLN A 10 8.36 6.81 5.95
C GLN A 10 8.51 5.60 6.88
N ILE A 11 7.81 5.59 8.02
CA ILE A 11 7.86 4.47 8.97
C ILE A 11 7.13 3.25 8.41
N ALA A 12 5.88 3.41 7.95
CA ALA A 12 5.04 2.31 7.53
C ALA A 12 5.60 1.60 6.29
N ILE A 13 5.97 2.34 5.25
CA ILE A 13 6.48 1.76 4.00
C ILE A 13 7.82 1.07 4.24
N ASN A 14 8.75 1.70 4.97
CA ASN A 14 10.03 1.08 5.29
C ASN A 14 9.85 -0.19 6.12
N ALA A 15 9.00 -0.16 7.15
CA ALA A 15 8.79 -1.31 8.01
C ALA A 15 8.27 -2.51 7.22
N VAL A 16 7.32 -2.30 6.30
CA VAL A 16 6.77 -3.36 5.45
C VAL A 16 7.83 -3.93 4.51
N VAL A 17 8.55 -3.08 3.77
CA VAL A 17 9.56 -3.51 2.79
C VAL A 17 10.73 -4.23 3.48
N GLN A 18 11.19 -3.74 4.63
CA GLN A 18 12.27 -4.37 5.39
C GLN A 18 11.83 -5.70 6.02
N ARG A 19 10.58 -5.80 6.49
CA ARG A 19 10.07 -7.00 7.15
C ARG A 19 9.74 -8.12 6.16
N PHE A 20 9.28 -7.77 4.96
CA PHE A 20 8.80 -8.70 3.95
C PHE A 20 9.51 -8.47 2.60
N PRO A 21 10.77 -8.90 2.46
CA PRO A 21 11.56 -8.64 1.25
C PRO A 21 11.01 -9.32 -0.01
N GLY A 22 10.21 -10.39 0.12
CA GLY A 22 9.51 -11.07 -0.96
C GLY A 22 8.05 -10.63 -1.15
N LEU A 23 7.66 -9.47 -0.63
CA LEU A 23 6.28 -8.98 -0.74
C LEU A 23 5.92 -8.73 -2.20
N ARG A 24 4.85 -9.34 -2.66
CA ARG A 24 4.31 -9.18 -4.01
C ARG A 24 2.79 -9.11 -4.00
N LEU A 25 2.20 -8.66 -5.10
CA LEU A 25 0.75 -8.76 -5.28
C LEU A 25 0.32 -10.24 -5.35
N ALA A 26 -0.79 -10.54 -4.69
CA ALA A 26 -1.42 -11.86 -4.75
C ALA A 26 -2.36 -12.03 -5.95
N VAL A 27 -2.56 -10.96 -6.71
CA VAL A 27 -3.46 -10.87 -7.88
C VAL A 27 -2.76 -10.08 -8.98
N ASP A 28 -3.28 -10.17 -10.21
CA ASP A 28 -2.83 -9.32 -11.31
C ASP A 28 -3.24 -7.86 -11.09
N ASP A 29 -2.48 -6.91 -11.68
CA ASP A 29 -2.65 -5.47 -11.47
C ASP A 29 -4.05 -4.96 -11.87
N ASP A 30 -4.67 -5.56 -12.89
CA ASP A 30 -5.99 -5.20 -13.40
C ASP A 30 -7.15 -5.61 -12.48
N GLN A 31 -6.89 -6.49 -11.50
CA GLN A 31 -7.85 -6.91 -10.49
C GLN A 31 -7.90 -5.96 -9.28
N LEU A 32 -6.99 -4.98 -9.20
CA LEU A 32 -6.97 -4.00 -8.12
C LEU A 32 -8.13 -3.01 -8.23
N ALA A 33 -9.01 -3.03 -7.23
CA ALA A 33 -10.16 -2.13 -7.16
C ALA A 33 -9.82 -0.81 -6.45
N TRP A 34 -10.05 0.31 -7.13
CA TRP A 34 -9.97 1.65 -6.53
C TRP A 34 -11.23 1.97 -5.72
N GLN A 35 -11.09 2.78 -4.68
CA GLN A 35 -12.23 3.37 -3.97
C GLN A 35 -12.93 4.38 -4.89
N ALA A 36 -14.27 4.40 -4.85
CA ALA A 36 -15.06 5.41 -5.54
C ALA A 36 -15.04 6.73 -4.73
N ASN A 37 -13.89 7.41 -4.74
CA ASN A 37 -13.66 8.66 -4.04
C ASN A 37 -12.90 9.63 -4.96
N ASP A 38 -13.54 10.76 -5.28
CA ASP A 38 -12.99 11.75 -6.22
C ASP A 38 -11.86 12.60 -5.62
N VAL A 39 -11.73 12.61 -4.30
CA VAL A 39 -10.75 13.45 -3.57
C VAL A 39 -9.48 12.66 -3.25
N PHE A 40 -9.61 11.35 -2.97
CA PHE A 40 -8.50 10.51 -2.54
C PHE A 40 -8.37 9.25 -3.39
N ARG A 41 -7.20 9.09 -4.02
CA ARG A 41 -6.85 7.88 -4.76
C ARG A 41 -6.34 6.80 -3.80
N GLY A 42 -7.22 5.88 -3.41
CA GLY A 42 -6.89 4.74 -2.56
C GLY A 42 -7.43 3.43 -3.12
N LEU A 43 -6.70 2.34 -2.91
CA LEU A 43 -7.20 1.00 -3.19
C LEU A 43 -8.24 0.59 -2.15
N ARG A 44 -9.23 -0.21 -2.55
CA ARG A 44 -10.20 -0.82 -1.63
C ARG A 44 -9.51 -1.86 -0.74
N SER A 45 -8.59 -2.61 -1.32
CA SER A 45 -7.71 -3.56 -0.64
C SER A 45 -6.41 -3.71 -1.43
N LEU A 46 -5.34 -4.14 -0.77
CA LEU A 46 -4.08 -4.50 -1.39
C LEU A 46 -3.81 -5.98 -1.10
N PRO A 47 -4.24 -6.92 -1.97
CA PRO A 47 -3.98 -8.33 -1.80
C PRO A 47 -2.49 -8.62 -1.99
N VAL A 48 -1.83 -9.15 -0.96
CA VAL A 48 -0.39 -9.43 -0.98
C VAL A 48 -0.10 -10.89 -0.64
N ALA A 49 1.00 -11.39 -1.20
CA ALA A 49 1.60 -12.66 -0.87
C ALA A 49 3.06 -12.46 -0.44
N ILE A 50 3.57 -13.39 0.34
CA ILE A 50 4.98 -13.47 0.74
C ILE A 50 5.49 -14.81 0.20
N GLU A 51 6.62 -14.80 -0.50
CA GLU A 51 7.33 -16.03 -0.89
C GLU A 51 8.04 -16.69 0.30
#